data_AF-A0A501WSQ1-F1
#
_entry.id   AF-A0A501WSQ1-F1
#
_cell.length_a   1.000
_cell.length_b   1.000
_cell.length_c   1.000
_cell.angle_alpha   90.00
_cell.angle_beta   90.00
_cell.angle_gamma   90.00
#
_symmetry.space_group_name_H-M   'P 1'
#
loop_
_entity.id
_entity.type
_entity.pdbx_description
1 polymer ?
#
loop_
_entity_poly.entity_id
_entity_poly.type
_entity_poly.pdbx_seq_one_letter_code
_entity_poly.pdbx_strand_id
1 'polypeptide(L)'
;MPGPTRAILCLLLVAACASAPPPDPRLTALSEAYAAEPSGTLWKRQATTGDPRELMMVEAELGTRGQLSDPNGRYLGSRTAAGVGLVTYSRTAPVTGRRGCADFPSAAAAQKAFLAAGGPAADPDGLDGDGDGSACGWGAQILAVSNRFQNRRGAAPRSLAPARVPG
;
A
#
# COMPACT_ATOMS: atom_id res chain seq x y z
N MET A 1 25.15 34.19 63.37
CA MET A 1 23.88 33.55 63.00
C MET A 1 23.83 33.43 61.48
N PRO A 2 23.99 32.24 60.87
CA PRO A 2 23.86 32.08 59.43
C PRO A 2 22.38 31.90 59.03
N GLY A 3 21.93 32.62 57.99
CA GLY A 3 20.56 32.60 57.48
C GLY A 3 20.25 31.41 56.55
N PRO A 4 18.96 31.16 56.23
CA PRO A 4 18.54 29.93 55.56
C PRO A 4 18.77 29.98 54.04
N THR A 5 19.53 29.00 53.55
CA THR A 5 19.77 28.75 52.12
C THR A 5 18.49 28.23 51.48
N ARG A 6 17.88 29.01 50.57
CA ARG A 6 16.75 28.56 49.75
C ARG A 6 17.28 27.66 48.62
N ALA A 7 17.06 26.36 48.76
CA ALA A 7 17.28 25.41 47.67
C ALA A 7 16.18 25.60 46.61
N ILE A 8 16.55 26.18 45.47
CA ILE A 8 15.69 26.25 44.29
C ILE A 8 15.68 24.86 43.66
N LEU A 9 14.60 24.13 43.87
CA LEU A 9 14.33 22.85 43.21
C LEU A 9 13.99 23.13 41.74
N CYS A 10 14.98 23.03 40.85
CA CYS A 10 14.76 23.04 39.40
C CYS A 10 13.95 21.79 39.02
N LEU A 11 12.64 21.97 38.83
CA LEU A 11 11.78 20.97 38.22
C LEU A 11 12.14 20.85 36.73
N LEU A 12 12.97 19.87 36.39
CA LEU A 12 13.24 19.50 34.99
C LEU A 12 12.00 18.81 34.43
N LEU A 13 11.17 19.56 33.70
CA LEU A 13 10.09 19.02 32.88
C LEU A 13 10.70 18.28 31.68
N VAL A 14 10.90 16.97 31.82
CA VAL A 14 11.29 16.11 30.70
C VAL A 14 10.09 15.98 29.77
N ALA A 15 10.11 16.70 28.64
CA ALA A 15 9.16 16.48 27.56
C ALA A 15 9.44 15.10 26.94
N ALA A 16 8.62 14.10 27.28
CA ALA A 16 8.68 12.80 26.66
C ALA A 16 8.14 12.90 25.23
N CYS A 17 9.02 12.90 24.23
CA CYS A 17 8.62 12.65 22.84
C CYS A 17 8.03 11.25 22.78
N ALA A 18 6.71 11.13 22.65
CA ALA A 18 6.06 9.84 22.41
C ALA A 18 6.51 9.35 21.03
N SER A 19 7.47 8.43 20.99
CA SER A 19 7.84 7.71 19.77
C SER A 19 6.62 6.92 19.30
N ALA A 20 6.30 7.00 18.00
CA ALA A 20 5.29 6.14 17.40
C ALA A 20 5.54 4.67 17.81
N PRO A 21 4.49 3.90 18.14
CA PRO A 21 4.64 2.50 18.51
C PRO A 21 5.39 1.76 17.39
N PRO A 22 6.27 0.79 17.73
CA PRO A 22 6.96 0.00 16.72
C PRO A 22 5.92 -0.74 15.86
N PRO A 23 6.25 -0.99 14.58
CA PRO A 23 5.35 -1.72 13.69
C PRO A 23 5.07 -3.12 14.22
N ASP A 24 3.87 -3.65 13.94
CA ASP A 24 3.50 -5.00 14.35
C ASP A 24 4.49 -6.01 13.72
N PRO A 25 5.26 -6.76 14.54
CA PRO A 25 6.27 -7.68 14.03
C PRO A 25 5.67 -8.76 13.11
N ARG A 26 4.38 -9.08 13.26
CA ARG A 26 3.69 -10.03 12.37
C ARG A 26 3.56 -9.49 10.95
N LEU A 27 3.31 -8.19 10.80
CA LEU A 27 3.16 -7.56 9.49
C LEU A 27 4.50 -7.41 8.77
N THR A 28 5.55 -7.08 9.51
CA THR A 28 6.92 -7.09 8.99
C THR A 28 7.32 -8.48 8.52
N ALA A 29 7.14 -9.50 9.36
CA ALA A 29 7.45 -10.89 9.01
C ALA A 29 6.64 -11.39 7.80
N LEU A 30 5.36 -10.99 7.69
CA LEU A 30 4.52 -11.33 6.54
C LEU A 30 5.03 -10.67 5.25
N SER A 31 5.41 -9.40 5.31
CA SER A 31 5.99 -8.67 4.17
C SER A 31 7.30 -9.30 3.69
N GLU A 32 8.15 -9.73 4.62
CA GLU A 32 9.40 -10.45 4.33
C GLU A 32 9.13 -11.84 3.74
N ALA A 33 8.15 -12.57 4.27
CA ALA A 33 7.73 -13.86 3.72
C ALA A 33 7.30 -13.74 2.25
N TYR A 34 6.45 -12.76 1.92
CA TYR A 34 6.07 -12.53 0.52
C TYR A 34 7.24 -12.06 -0.35
N ALA A 35 8.19 -11.30 0.21
CA ALA A 35 9.41 -10.92 -0.50
C ALA A 35 10.24 -12.14 -0.93
N ALA A 36 10.25 -13.20 -0.11
CA ALA A 36 10.95 -14.45 -0.39
C ALA A 36 10.19 -15.39 -1.35
N GLU A 37 8.89 -15.17 -1.60
CA GLU A 37 8.10 -16.03 -2.47
C GLU A 37 8.31 -15.74 -3.97
N PRO A 38 8.27 -16.75 -4.86
CA PRO A 38 8.27 -16.52 -6.30
C PRO A 38 7.01 -15.79 -6.79
N SER A 39 7.13 -14.96 -7.83
CA SER A 39 5.99 -14.17 -8.36
C SER A 39 4.80 -15.03 -8.79
N GLY A 40 5.05 -16.25 -9.29
CA GLY A 40 3.97 -17.19 -9.63
C GLY A 40 3.14 -17.64 -8.42
N THR A 41 3.75 -17.74 -7.23
CA THR A 41 3.04 -18.04 -5.98
C THR A 41 2.23 -16.84 -5.52
N LEU A 42 2.81 -15.63 -5.61
CA LEU A 42 2.11 -14.39 -5.31
C LEU A 42 0.88 -14.20 -6.19
N TRP A 43 0.95 -14.51 -7.49
CA TRP A 43 -0.22 -14.45 -8.37
C TRP A 43 -1.32 -15.44 -7.97
N LYS A 44 -0.96 -16.64 -7.49
CA LYS A 44 -1.93 -17.58 -6.93
C LYS A 44 -2.58 -17.03 -5.66
N ARG A 45 -1.80 -16.42 -4.76
CA ARG A 45 -2.34 -15.76 -3.54
C ARG A 45 -3.25 -14.59 -3.88
N GLN A 46 -2.84 -13.73 -4.81
CA GLN A 46 -3.67 -12.61 -5.31
C GLN A 46 -5.00 -13.12 -5.87
N ALA A 47 -5.03 -14.36 -6.41
CA ALA A 47 -6.24 -14.99 -6.88
C ALA A 47 -7.18 -15.50 -5.79
N THR A 48 -6.63 -16.06 -4.71
CA THR A 48 -7.40 -16.89 -3.79
C THR A 48 -7.60 -16.27 -2.41
N THR A 49 -6.75 -15.34 -1.99
CA THR A 49 -6.84 -14.78 -0.63
C THR A 49 -8.18 -14.08 -0.42
N GLY A 50 -8.80 -14.33 0.72
CA GLY A 50 -9.98 -13.62 1.21
C GLY A 50 -9.65 -12.48 2.17
N ASP A 51 -8.39 -12.38 2.62
CA ASP A 51 -7.94 -11.31 3.51
C ASP A 51 -7.55 -10.07 2.69
N PRO A 52 -8.24 -8.93 2.87
CA PRO A 52 -7.90 -7.69 2.18
C PRO A 52 -6.45 -7.24 2.42
N ARG A 53 -5.90 -7.48 3.62
CA ARG A 53 -4.53 -7.09 3.96
C ARG A 53 -3.50 -7.93 3.22
N GLU A 54 -3.67 -9.25 3.20
CA GLU A 54 -2.83 -10.14 2.40
C GLU A 54 -2.90 -9.73 0.92
N LEU A 55 -4.10 -9.45 0.39
CA LEU A 55 -4.25 -9.00 -0.99
C LEU A 55 -3.44 -7.73 -1.29
N MET A 56 -3.53 -6.71 -0.44
CA MET A 56 -2.79 -5.46 -0.61
C MET A 56 -1.27 -5.69 -0.54
N MET A 57 -0.79 -6.51 0.39
CA MET A 57 0.64 -6.82 0.53
C MET A 57 1.18 -7.61 -0.67
N VAL A 58 0.42 -8.59 -1.13
CA VAL A 58 0.78 -9.40 -2.31
C VAL A 58 0.82 -8.54 -3.57
N GLU A 59 -0.15 -7.66 -3.78
CA GLU A 59 -0.14 -6.75 -4.93
C GLU A 59 0.97 -5.71 -4.85
N ALA A 60 1.28 -5.18 -3.67
CA ALA A 60 2.42 -4.29 -3.48
C ALA A 60 3.74 -5.00 -3.82
N GLU A 61 3.94 -6.24 -3.37
CA GLU A 61 5.13 -7.01 -3.68
C GLU A 61 5.23 -7.41 -5.16
N LEU A 62 4.12 -7.74 -5.82
CA LEU A 62 4.12 -7.91 -7.27
C LEU A 62 4.49 -6.59 -7.98
N GLY A 63 4.00 -5.46 -7.47
CA GLY A 63 4.31 -4.12 -7.95
C GLY A 63 5.79 -3.76 -7.84
N THR A 64 6.46 -4.08 -6.72
CA THR A 64 7.90 -3.81 -6.55
C THR A 64 8.74 -4.58 -7.57
N ARG A 65 8.25 -5.72 -8.06
CA ARG A 65 8.88 -6.57 -9.07
C ARG A 65 8.53 -6.19 -10.51
N GLY A 66 7.68 -5.18 -10.72
CA GLY A 66 7.15 -4.82 -12.04
C GLY A 66 6.25 -5.89 -12.65
N GLN A 67 5.71 -6.81 -11.85
CA GLN A 67 4.80 -7.86 -12.30
C GLN A 67 3.39 -7.29 -12.44
N LEU A 68 3.07 -6.74 -13.62
CA LEU A 68 1.78 -6.09 -13.86
C LEU A 68 0.64 -7.09 -14.16
N SER A 69 0.98 -8.29 -14.62
CA SER A 69 0.03 -9.36 -14.95
C SER A 69 0.64 -10.75 -14.92
N ASP A 70 -0.21 -11.77 -14.82
CA ASP A 70 0.18 -13.18 -14.99
C ASP A 70 -0.14 -13.69 -16.42
N PRO A 71 0.38 -14.87 -16.81
CA PRO A 71 0.06 -15.48 -18.10
C PRO A 71 -1.42 -15.86 -18.30
N ASN A 72 -2.22 -15.92 -17.23
CA ASN A 72 -3.65 -16.26 -17.28
C ASN A 72 -4.54 -15.01 -17.41
N GLY A 73 -3.95 -13.82 -17.62
CA GLY A 73 -4.69 -12.58 -17.82
C GLY A 73 -5.19 -11.92 -16.53
N ARG A 74 -4.68 -12.35 -15.36
CA ARG A 74 -4.79 -11.60 -14.10
C ARG A 74 -3.87 -10.39 -14.15
N TYR A 75 -4.21 -9.34 -13.42
CA TYR A 75 -3.43 -8.09 -13.42
C TYR A 75 -3.51 -7.36 -12.07
N LEU A 76 -2.52 -6.50 -11.80
CA LEU A 76 -2.48 -5.66 -10.60
C LEU A 76 -3.67 -4.71 -10.55
N GLY A 77 -4.31 -4.58 -9.39
CA GLY A 77 -5.50 -3.74 -9.27
C GLY A 77 -6.79 -4.44 -9.66
N SER A 78 -6.76 -5.66 -10.22
CA SER A 78 -7.98 -6.39 -10.61
C SER A 78 -8.96 -6.62 -9.45
N ARG A 79 -8.48 -6.57 -8.21
CA ARG A 79 -9.29 -6.74 -6.99
C ARG A 79 -9.30 -5.52 -6.06
N THR A 80 -8.39 -4.57 -6.24
CA THR A 80 -8.17 -3.45 -5.32
C THR A 80 -8.46 -2.08 -5.96
N ALA A 81 -8.46 -1.97 -7.30
CA ALA A 81 -8.64 -0.69 -7.99
C ALA A 81 -9.97 0.00 -7.70
N ALA A 82 -11.02 -0.76 -7.36
CA ALA A 82 -12.32 -0.21 -6.99
C ALA A 82 -12.32 0.57 -5.66
N GLY A 83 -11.33 0.33 -4.80
CA GLY A 83 -11.16 1.05 -3.53
C GLY A 83 -10.40 2.37 -3.66
N VAL A 84 -9.72 2.61 -4.78
CA VAL A 84 -8.89 3.80 -4.96
C VAL A 84 -9.74 5.06 -4.94
N GLY A 85 -9.31 6.05 -4.16
CA GLY A 85 -10.00 7.31 -3.94
C GLY A 85 -11.19 7.23 -2.97
N LEU A 86 -11.53 6.05 -2.44
CA LEU A 86 -12.55 5.91 -1.41
C LEU A 86 -11.92 6.11 -0.04
N VAL A 87 -12.23 7.25 0.61
CA VAL A 87 -11.76 7.56 1.97
C VAL A 87 -12.31 6.54 2.96
N THR A 88 -11.52 5.51 3.23
CA THR A 88 -11.88 4.37 4.07
C THR A 88 -11.25 4.50 5.46
N TYR A 89 -10.14 5.23 5.55
CA TYR A 89 -9.37 5.44 6.77
C TYR A 89 -9.32 6.94 7.11
N SER A 90 -9.87 7.32 8.27
CA SER A 90 -9.87 8.71 8.70
C SER A 90 -8.45 9.22 9.00
N ARG A 91 -8.04 10.30 8.36
CA ARG A 91 -6.79 11.03 8.61
C ARG A 91 -7.13 12.40 9.17
N THR A 92 -6.99 12.60 10.48
CA THR A 92 -7.41 13.84 11.18
C THR A 92 -6.25 14.73 11.61
N ALA A 93 -5.01 14.26 11.54
CA ALA A 93 -3.83 15.03 11.92
C ALA A 93 -2.76 14.98 10.82
N PRO A 94 -2.03 16.08 10.56
CA PRO A 94 -0.81 16.04 9.76
C PRO A 94 0.20 15.13 10.48
N VAL A 95 0.51 13.99 9.88
CA VAL A 95 1.55 13.10 10.39
C VAL A 95 2.86 13.47 9.72
N THR A 96 3.83 13.96 10.51
CA THR A 96 5.21 14.07 10.06
C THR A 96 5.91 12.75 10.33
N GLY A 97 5.88 11.87 9.34
CA GLY A 97 6.58 10.59 9.35
C GLY A 97 8.10 10.74 9.38
N ARG A 98 8.80 9.62 9.63
CA ARG A 98 10.26 9.57 9.46
C ARG A 98 10.67 9.45 7.99
N ARG A 99 9.74 8.96 7.16
CA ARG A 99 9.91 8.79 5.71
C ARG A 99 8.77 9.47 4.99
N GLY A 100 9.06 10.04 3.82
CA GLY A 100 8.08 10.52 2.86
C GLY A 100 8.11 9.71 1.57
N CYS A 101 7.21 10.03 0.65
CA CYS A 101 7.09 9.31 -0.62
C CYS A 101 8.36 9.34 -1.48
N ALA A 102 9.18 10.38 -1.36
CA ALA A 102 10.45 10.52 -2.09
C ALA A 102 11.54 9.55 -1.60
N ASP A 103 11.38 8.93 -0.41
CA ASP A 103 12.37 8.00 0.15
C ASP A 103 12.24 6.57 -0.41
N PHE A 104 11.22 6.31 -1.23
CA PHE A 104 10.96 4.99 -1.80
C PHE A 104 11.27 4.97 -3.29
N PRO A 105 11.87 3.88 -3.81
CA PRO A 105 12.24 3.79 -5.22
C PRO A 105 11.02 3.64 -6.16
N SER A 106 9.83 3.35 -5.61
CA SER A 106 8.58 3.28 -6.37
C SER A 106 7.37 3.40 -5.44
N ALA A 107 6.21 3.73 -6.02
CA ALA A 107 4.93 3.73 -5.28
C ALA A 107 4.60 2.35 -4.69
N ALA A 108 4.94 1.26 -5.39
CA ALA A 108 4.79 -0.10 -4.86
C ALA A 108 5.67 -0.36 -3.64
N ALA A 109 6.92 0.15 -3.64
CA ALA A 109 7.82 0.03 -2.49
C ALA A 109 7.32 0.85 -1.29
N ALA A 110 6.77 2.04 -1.54
CA ALA A 110 6.11 2.84 -0.52
C ALA A 110 4.88 2.12 0.05
N GLN A 111 4.01 1.56 -0.80
CA GLN A 111 2.86 0.77 -0.36
C GLN A 111 3.27 -0.42 0.49
N LYS A 112 4.30 -1.17 0.08
CA LYS A 112 4.80 -2.31 0.86
C LYS A 112 5.28 -1.86 2.24
N ALA A 113 6.05 -0.78 2.32
CA ALA A 113 6.54 -0.23 3.58
C ALA A 113 5.43 0.30 4.48
N PHE A 114 4.43 0.99 3.90
CA PHE A 114 3.23 1.46 4.56
C PHE A 114 2.45 0.30 5.21
N LEU A 115 2.19 -0.78 4.46
CA LEU A 115 1.48 -1.95 4.96
C LEU A 115 2.25 -2.69 6.05
N ALA A 116 3.58 -2.82 5.90
CA ALA A 116 4.44 -3.41 6.92
C ALA A 116 4.48 -2.57 8.21
N ALA A 117 4.34 -1.25 8.09
CA ALA A 117 4.31 -0.34 9.23
C ALA A 117 2.98 -0.30 10.00
N GLY A 118 1.95 -1.02 9.53
CA GLY A 118 0.62 -1.08 10.15
C GLY A 118 -0.52 -0.55 9.27
N GLY A 119 -0.20 0.04 8.12
CA GLY A 119 -1.17 0.52 7.14
C GLY A 119 -2.13 -0.59 6.71
N PRO A 120 -3.39 -0.29 6.37
CA PRO A 120 -3.98 1.05 6.34
C PRO A 120 -4.51 1.57 7.69
N ALA A 121 -4.66 0.68 8.68
CA ALA A 121 -5.19 1.00 10.01
C ALA A 121 -4.33 2.04 10.77
N ALA A 122 -3.01 1.98 10.61
CA ALA A 122 -2.08 2.95 11.16
C ALA A 122 -1.20 3.52 10.04
N ASP A 123 -1.05 4.83 9.97
CA ASP A 123 -0.15 5.50 9.03
C ASP A 123 0.86 6.36 9.80
N PRO A 124 1.86 5.73 10.43
CA PRO A 124 2.84 6.44 11.26
C PRO A 124 3.76 7.35 10.45
N ASP A 125 3.88 7.10 9.14
CA ASP A 125 4.73 7.88 8.24
C ASP A 125 3.93 8.92 7.42
N GLY A 126 2.60 8.93 7.51
CA GLY A 126 1.76 9.87 6.75
C GLY A 126 1.78 9.64 5.24
N LEU A 127 1.97 8.39 4.79
CA LEU A 127 2.15 8.05 3.38
C LEU A 127 0.83 7.96 2.59
N ASP A 128 -0.29 7.77 3.30
CA ASP A 128 -1.66 7.63 2.77
C ASP A 128 -2.54 8.76 3.33
N GLY A 129 -2.25 9.99 2.87
CA GLY A 129 -2.88 11.21 3.38
C GLY A 129 -4.35 11.41 3.00
N ASP A 130 -4.81 10.79 1.91
CA ASP A 130 -6.20 10.77 1.48
C ASP A 130 -7.01 9.62 2.10
N GLY A 131 -6.34 8.62 2.66
CA GLY A 131 -6.96 7.59 3.49
C GLY A 131 -7.72 6.54 2.67
N ASP A 132 -7.32 6.33 1.40
CA ASP A 132 -7.88 5.29 0.56
C ASP A 132 -7.19 3.92 0.74
N GLY A 133 -6.14 3.89 1.57
CA GLY A 133 -5.33 2.71 1.84
C GLY A 133 -4.19 2.49 0.83
N SER A 134 -3.95 3.44 -0.07
CA SER A 134 -2.94 3.38 -1.13
C SER A 134 -1.92 4.52 -0.99
N ALA A 135 -0.80 4.23 -0.35
CA ALA A 135 0.28 5.18 -0.11
C ALA A 135 0.98 5.67 -1.39
N CYS A 136 1.38 6.94 -1.37
CA CYS A 136 2.36 7.51 -2.29
C CYS A 136 2.11 7.27 -3.80
N GLY A 137 0.85 7.39 -4.23
CA GLY A 137 0.46 7.26 -5.64
C GLY A 137 0.29 5.82 -6.12
N TRP A 138 0.33 4.84 -5.20
CA TRP A 138 0.05 3.43 -5.54
C TRP A 138 -1.33 3.25 -6.18
N GLY A 139 -2.35 3.95 -5.67
CA GLY A 139 -3.71 3.93 -6.21
C GLY A 139 -3.76 4.31 -7.70
N ALA A 140 -3.05 5.38 -8.08
CA ALA A 140 -2.94 5.80 -9.47
C ALA A 140 -2.24 4.74 -10.35
N GLN A 141 -1.22 4.06 -9.81
CA GLN A 141 -0.52 3.00 -10.54
C GLN A 141 -1.45 1.80 -10.81
N ILE A 142 -2.21 1.34 -9.82
CA ILE A 142 -3.13 0.21 -10.01
C ILE A 142 -4.33 0.57 -10.90
N LEU A 143 -4.82 1.82 -10.85
CA LEU A 143 -5.81 2.32 -11.81
C LEU A 143 -5.29 2.31 -13.25
N ALA A 144 -4.06 2.78 -13.47
CA ALA A 144 -3.45 2.78 -14.79
C ALA A 144 -3.31 1.37 -15.38
N VAL A 145 -2.87 0.40 -14.56
CA VAL A 145 -2.83 -1.01 -14.96
C VAL A 145 -4.23 -1.53 -15.27
N SER A 146 -5.18 -1.34 -14.35
CA SER A 146 -6.57 -1.80 -14.51
C SER A 146 -7.21 -1.29 -15.79
N ASN A 147 -7.11 0.01 -16.07
CA ASN A 147 -7.65 0.64 -17.27
C ASN A 147 -7.02 0.06 -18.55
N ARG A 148 -5.71 -0.18 -18.56
CA ARG A 148 -5.03 -0.81 -19.70
C ARG A 148 -5.59 -2.20 -19.99
N PHE A 149 -5.86 -3.01 -18.96
CA PHE A 149 -6.39 -4.36 -19.13
C PHE A 149 -7.87 -4.37 -19.55
N GLN A 150 -8.69 -3.48 -19.00
CA GLN A 150 -10.10 -3.37 -19.38
C GLN A 150 -10.25 -2.89 -20.84
N ASN A 151 -9.45 -1.92 -21.26
CA ASN A 151 -9.46 -1.44 -22.66
C ASN A 151 -9.06 -2.56 -23.63
N ARG A 152 -8.09 -3.41 -23.27
CA ARG A 152 -7.69 -4.58 -24.07
C ARG A 152 -8.78 -5.62 -24.19
N ARG A 153 -9.55 -5.86 -23.13
CA ARG A 153 -10.71 -6.79 -23.17
C ARG A 153 -11.83 -6.25 -24.06
N GLY A 154 -12.10 -4.95 -24.00
CA GLY A 154 -13.08 -4.29 -24.88
C GLY A 154 -12.65 -4.24 -26.35
N ALA A 155 -11.34 -4.26 -26.61
CA ALA A 155 -10.75 -4.26 -27.95
C ALA A 155 -10.62 -5.67 -28.58
N ALA A 156 -11.16 -6.73 -27.96
CA ALA A 156 -11.22 -8.05 -28.60
C ALA A 156 -11.86 -7.91 -29.99
N PRO A 157 -11.30 -8.55 -31.04
CA PRO A 157 -11.81 -8.38 -32.39
C PRO A 157 -13.29 -8.75 -32.41
N ARG A 158 -14.14 -7.80 -32.82
CA ARG A 158 -15.52 -8.10 -33.21
C ARG A 158 -15.41 -9.27 -34.18
N SER A 159 -15.96 -10.43 -33.81
CA SER A 159 -16.06 -11.57 -34.72
C SER A 159 -16.59 -11.04 -36.05
N LEU A 160 -15.77 -11.10 -37.10
CA LEU A 160 -16.21 -10.75 -38.45
C LEU A 160 -17.40 -11.65 -38.73
N ALA A 161 -18.60 -11.07 -38.77
CA ALA A 161 -19.79 -11.80 -39.17
C ALA A 161 -19.49 -12.49 -40.51
N PRO A 162 -19.84 -13.77 -40.69
CA PRO A 162 -19.56 -14.46 -41.94
C PRO A 162 -20.18 -13.67 -43.09
N ALA A 163 -19.37 -13.37 -44.10
CA ALA A 163 -19.83 -12.68 -45.30
C ALA A 163 -21.02 -13.46 -45.88
N ARG A 164 -22.18 -12.80 -45.98
CA ARG A 164 -23.37 -13.38 -46.61
C ARG A 164 -23.05 -13.58 -48.09
N VAL A 165 -22.90 -14.83 -48.51
CA VAL A 165 -22.74 -15.20 -49.92
C VAL A 165 -24.07 -14.93 -50.63
N PRO A 166 -24.11 -14.07 -51.67
CA PRO A 166 -25.31 -13.94 -52.49
C PRO A 166 -25.44 -15.18 -53.38
N GLY A 167 -26.65 -15.73 -53.42
CA GLY A 167 -27.02 -16.87 -54.28
C GLY A 167 -27.35 -16.45 -55.70
#